data_AF-A0A538AYE9-F1
#
_entry.id   AF-A0A538AYE9-F1
#
_cell.length_a   1.000
_cell.length_b   1.000
_cell.length_c   1.000
_cell.angle_alpha   90.00
_cell.angle_beta   90.00
_cell.angle_gamma   90.00
#
_symmetry.space_group_name_H-M   'P 1'
#
loop_
_entity.id
_entity.type
_entity.pdbx_description
1 polymer ?
#
loop_
_entity_poly.entity_id
_entity_poly.type
_entity_poly.pdbx_seq_one_letter_code
_entity_poly.pdbx_strand_id
1 'polypeptide(L)'
;MSSSAVQVRFAVEFATFLVAIAGAALVALRPALIGASSRVRVILPVGFVLIAVAAFLHGSLVVGSSADGIVATVRFAGIVLVALSTIRWDTEPAFRSILLGGLLLMAVAEVVGLAGSDMAASWIRAGGTLCVAVVLFTPSRRSIPARVVTSAAATLLLVVLAVSVALSAVIANNVRDEALRRVQARAATERDQVDAATRLAIRSANLLATAEANARAALVTDLSVNPRPSDVIFQDLSQLAGNLFSTGPLAYLTDRSFVVATFPQLASTTATQLSGSAPVREALQANDARSAPEVLGRQALAVGVAPVRPVTAP
;
A
#
# COMPACT_ATOMS: atom_id res chain seq x y z
N MET A 1 9.04 -10.03 4.06
CA MET A 1 10.17 -9.28 4.66
C MET A 1 9.63 -8.03 5.36
N SER A 2 10.20 -7.63 6.50
CA SER A 2 9.84 -6.35 7.13
C SER A 2 10.41 -5.16 6.34
N SER A 3 9.79 -3.99 6.43
CA SER A 3 10.31 -2.75 5.82
C SER A 3 11.74 -2.44 6.27
N SER A 4 12.09 -2.77 7.51
CA SER A 4 13.44 -2.58 8.06
C SER A 4 14.47 -3.50 7.41
N ALA A 5 14.12 -4.76 7.14
CA ALA A 5 15.02 -5.72 6.48
C ALA A 5 15.33 -5.29 5.04
N VAL A 6 14.35 -4.75 4.32
CA VAL A 6 14.53 -4.22 2.96
C VAL A 6 15.46 -3.01 2.96
N GLN A 7 15.31 -2.09 3.92
CA GLN A 7 16.18 -0.91 4.05
C GLN A 7 17.63 -1.30 4.39
N VAL A 8 17.83 -2.23 5.33
CA VAL A 8 19.18 -2.72 5.68
C VAL A 8 19.83 -3.41 4.49
N ARG A 9 19.11 -4.30 3.79
CA ARG A 9 19.59 -4.95 2.58
C ARG A 9 20.02 -3.93 1.52
N PHE A 10 19.17 -2.94 1.22
CA PHE A 10 19.50 -1.88 0.27
C PHE A 10 20.79 -1.13 0.67
N ALA A 11 20.90 -0.71 1.94
CA ALA A 11 22.06 0.02 2.43
C ALA A 11 23.36 -0.78 2.31
N VAL A 12 23.31 -2.08 2.66
CA VAL A 12 24.47 -2.97 2.55
C VAL A 12 24.86 -3.18 1.08
N GLU A 13 23.91 -3.50 0.20
CA GLU A 13 24.18 -3.71 -1.22
C GLU A 13 24.71 -2.44 -1.89
N PHE A 14 24.18 -1.27 -1.53
CA PHE A 14 24.71 0.00 -1.99
C PHE A 14 26.14 0.22 -1.51
N ALA A 15 26.46 -0.03 -0.23
CA ALA A 15 27.83 0.07 0.27
C ALA A 15 28.78 -0.89 -0.45
N THR A 16 28.36 -2.15 -0.68
CA THR A 16 29.13 -3.15 -1.43
C THR A 16 29.41 -2.69 -2.86
N PHE A 17 28.40 -2.14 -3.54
CA PHE A 17 28.54 -1.57 -4.88
C PHE A 17 29.61 -0.48 -4.92
N LEU A 18 29.59 0.46 -3.97
CA LEU A 18 30.55 1.56 -3.91
C LEU A 18 31.97 1.09 -3.66
N VAL A 19 32.14 0.19 -2.69
CA VAL A 19 33.45 -0.37 -2.36
C VAL A 19 34.01 -1.16 -3.54
N ALA A 20 33.16 -1.92 -4.24
CA ALA A 20 33.57 -2.68 -5.40
C ALA A 20 33.98 -1.77 -6.57
N ILE A 21 33.20 -0.72 -6.90
CA ILE A 21 33.59 0.25 -7.92
C ILE A 21 34.87 0.99 -7.54
N ALA A 22 35.02 1.39 -6.28
CA ALA A 22 36.25 2.02 -5.81
C ALA A 22 37.46 1.09 -5.97
N GLY A 23 37.31 -0.21 -5.68
CA GLY A 23 38.31 -1.23 -5.93
C GLY A 23 38.68 -1.37 -7.40
N ALA A 24 37.67 -1.44 -8.29
CA ALA A 24 37.89 -1.49 -9.73
C ALA A 24 38.63 -0.25 -10.24
N ALA A 25 38.20 0.94 -9.83
CA ALA A 25 38.79 2.21 -10.23
C ALA A 25 40.24 2.35 -9.73
N LEU A 26 40.51 2.01 -8.46
CA LEU A 26 41.85 2.06 -7.89
C LEU A 26 42.82 1.19 -8.69
N VAL A 27 42.39 -0.01 -9.09
CA VAL A 27 43.26 -0.96 -9.78
C VAL A 27 43.46 -0.60 -11.25
N ALA A 28 42.40 -0.13 -11.91
CA ALA A 28 42.47 0.32 -13.30
C ALA A 28 43.31 1.60 -13.45
N LEU A 29 43.15 2.57 -12.55
CA LEU A 29 43.77 3.91 -12.65
C LEU A 29 45.12 4.01 -11.94
N ARG A 30 45.37 3.18 -10.91
CA ARG A 30 46.59 3.24 -10.08
C ARG A 30 47.25 1.86 -9.90
N PRO A 31 47.55 1.12 -10.97
CA PRO A 31 48.17 -0.21 -10.85
C PRO A 31 49.55 -0.18 -10.16
N ALA A 32 50.25 0.95 -10.22
CA ALA A 32 51.53 1.17 -9.56
C ALA A 32 51.44 1.25 -8.02
N LEU A 33 50.29 1.67 -7.46
CA LEU A 33 50.08 1.69 -6.00
C LEU A 33 49.86 0.29 -5.42
N ILE A 34 49.66 -0.70 -6.29
CA ILE A 34 49.22 -2.05 -5.98
C ILE A 34 50.31 -3.06 -6.37
N GLY A 35 51.39 -2.66 -7.07
CA GLY A 35 52.41 -3.62 -7.49
C GLY A 35 51.88 -4.71 -8.44
N ALA A 36 50.80 -4.43 -9.17
CA ALA A 36 50.09 -5.44 -9.96
C ALA A 36 50.80 -5.76 -11.30
N SER A 37 51.06 -7.05 -11.53
CA SER A 37 51.53 -7.58 -12.82
C SER A 37 50.50 -7.36 -13.95
N SER A 38 50.93 -7.35 -15.22
CA SER A 38 50.06 -6.99 -16.36
C SER A 38 48.75 -7.79 -16.46
N ARG A 39 48.71 -9.04 -16.00
CA ARG A 39 47.48 -9.86 -15.99
C ARG A 39 46.53 -9.47 -14.84
N VAL A 40 47.08 -9.17 -13.66
CA VAL A 40 46.28 -8.76 -12.48
C VAL A 40 45.59 -7.41 -12.73
N ARG A 41 46.19 -6.54 -13.56
CA ARG A 41 45.61 -5.24 -13.97
C ARG A 41 44.29 -5.34 -14.71
N VAL A 42 43.99 -6.48 -15.34
CA VAL A 42 42.74 -6.68 -16.09
C VAL A 42 41.77 -7.55 -15.30
N ILE A 43 42.26 -8.63 -14.69
CA ILE A 43 41.40 -9.61 -14.01
C ILE A 43 40.78 -9.04 -12.73
N LEU A 44 41.54 -8.26 -11.96
CA LEU A 44 41.09 -7.79 -10.66
C LEU A 44 40.01 -6.68 -10.77
N PRO A 45 40.08 -5.68 -11.67
CA PRO A 45 38.96 -4.78 -11.93
C PRO A 45 37.71 -5.50 -12.41
N VAL A 46 37.85 -6.53 -13.27
CA VAL A 46 36.71 -7.33 -13.73
C VAL A 46 36.02 -8.03 -12.56
N GLY A 47 36.79 -8.63 -11.64
CA GLY A 47 36.22 -9.24 -10.44
C GLY A 47 35.43 -8.24 -9.58
N PHE A 48 35.97 -7.05 -9.37
CA PHE A 48 35.28 -5.97 -8.67
C PHE A 48 34.02 -5.48 -9.41
N VAL A 49 34.06 -5.36 -10.74
CA VAL A 49 32.89 -4.97 -11.54
C VAL A 49 31.78 -6.02 -11.43
N LEU A 50 32.10 -7.31 -11.45
CA LEU A 50 31.08 -8.37 -11.25
C LEU A 50 30.43 -8.28 -9.86
N ILE A 51 31.21 -8.02 -8.81
CA ILE A 51 30.67 -7.79 -7.45
C ILE A 51 29.76 -6.56 -7.45
N ALA A 52 30.19 -5.45 -8.08
CA ALA A 52 29.40 -4.23 -8.17
C ALA A 52 28.08 -4.43 -8.93
N VAL A 53 28.12 -5.10 -10.09
CA VAL A 53 26.93 -5.40 -10.89
C VAL A 53 25.96 -6.26 -10.10
N ALA A 54 26.43 -7.31 -9.42
CA ALA A 54 25.58 -8.13 -8.59
C ALA A 54 24.95 -7.34 -7.43
N ALA A 55 25.74 -6.47 -6.78
CA ALA A 55 25.26 -5.61 -5.70
C ALA A 55 24.20 -4.61 -6.16
N PHE A 56 24.40 -4.00 -7.33
CA PHE A 56 23.43 -3.11 -7.94
C PHE A 56 22.13 -3.83 -8.31
N LEU A 57 22.22 -4.98 -8.99
CA LEU A 57 21.05 -5.74 -9.42
C LEU A 57 20.22 -6.26 -8.23
N HIS A 58 20.89 -6.75 -7.19
CA HIS A 58 20.22 -7.28 -6.00
C HIS A 58 19.69 -6.18 -5.07
N GLY A 59 20.41 -5.05 -4.99
CA GLY A 59 20.07 -3.91 -4.12
C GLY A 59 18.99 -3.01 -4.71
N SER A 60 18.99 -2.77 -6.02
CA SER A 60 17.97 -1.96 -6.70
C SER A 60 16.59 -2.63 -6.76
N LEU A 61 16.48 -3.90 -6.35
CA LEU A 61 15.27 -4.72 -6.44
C LEU A 61 14.70 -4.83 -7.86
N VAL A 62 15.50 -4.52 -8.87
CA VAL A 62 15.14 -4.62 -10.30
C VAL A 62 14.97 -6.07 -10.71
N VAL A 63 15.72 -6.97 -10.08
CA VAL A 63 15.73 -8.40 -10.37
C VAL A 63 14.84 -9.13 -9.37
N GLY A 64 13.85 -9.87 -9.87
CA GLY A 64 12.95 -10.68 -9.07
C GLY A 64 13.62 -11.96 -8.51
N SER A 65 12.95 -12.61 -7.55
CA SER A 65 13.47 -13.77 -6.82
C SER A 65 13.92 -14.96 -7.69
N SER A 66 13.35 -15.10 -8.90
CA SER A 66 13.73 -16.14 -9.85
C SER A 66 15.16 -16.02 -10.38
N ALA A 67 15.77 -14.82 -10.30
CA ALA A 67 17.11 -14.56 -10.77
C ALA A 67 18.13 -14.36 -9.64
N ASP A 68 17.74 -14.58 -8.38
CA ASP A 68 18.65 -14.50 -7.22
C ASP A 68 19.83 -15.47 -7.36
N GLY A 69 19.62 -16.68 -7.90
CA GLY A 69 20.69 -17.64 -8.17
C GLY A 69 21.69 -17.15 -9.23
N ILE A 70 21.23 -16.40 -10.23
CA ILE A 70 22.10 -15.82 -11.26
C ILE A 70 22.92 -14.67 -10.67
N VAL A 71 22.30 -13.82 -9.86
CA VAL A 71 23.01 -12.71 -9.20
C VAL A 71 24.05 -13.24 -8.21
N ALA A 72 23.72 -14.30 -7.47
CA ALA A 72 24.67 -14.98 -6.59
C ALA A 72 25.84 -15.59 -7.36
N THR A 73 25.60 -16.25 -8.51
CA THR A 73 26.70 -16.83 -9.32
C THR A 73 27.62 -15.76 -9.90
N VAL A 74 27.07 -14.64 -10.40
CA VAL A 74 27.85 -13.48 -10.86
C VAL A 74 28.72 -12.93 -9.73
N ARG A 75 28.17 -12.80 -8.52
CA ARG A 75 28.93 -12.33 -7.36
C ARG A 75 30.01 -13.30 -6.92
N PHE A 76 29.71 -14.60 -6.84
CA PHE A 76 30.69 -15.64 -6.55
C PHE A 76 31.84 -15.63 -7.55
N ALA A 77 31.55 -15.52 -8.84
CA ALA A 77 32.57 -15.39 -9.87
C ALA A 77 33.46 -14.15 -9.63
N GLY A 78 32.86 -13.02 -9.30
CA GLY A 78 33.58 -11.81 -8.92
C GLY A 78 34.50 -12.00 -7.71
N ILE A 79 33.97 -12.59 -6.63
CA ILE A 79 34.73 -12.89 -5.39
C ILE A 79 35.92 -13.80 -5.68
N VAL A 80 35.71 -14.87 -6.45
CA VAL A 80 36.77 -15.83 -6.83
C VAL A 80 37.85 -15.15 -7.67
N LEU A 81 37.46 -14.30 -8.64
CA LEU A 81 38.44 -13.56 -9.45
C LEU A 81 39.29 -12.61 -8.61
N VAL A 82 38.68 -11.90 -7.65
CA VAL A 82 39.43 -11.03 -6.72
C VAL A 82 40.34 -11.87 -5.81
N ALA A 83 39.86 -12.99 -5.28
CA ALA A 83 40.64 -13.86 -4.40
C ALA A 83 41.86 -14.46 -5.11
N LEU A 84 41.68 -15.01 -6.32
CA LEU A 84 42.77 -15.56 -7.13
C LEU A 84 43.80 -14.50 -7.52
N SER A 85 43.34 -13.29 -7.84
CA SER A 85 44.21 -12.17 -8.17
C SER A 85 44.97 -11.65 -6.95
N THR A 86 44.37 -11.73 -5.75
CA THR A 86 44.99 -11.36 -4.47
C THR A 86 46.17 -12.28 -4.12
N ILE A 87 46.12 -13.56 -4.51
CA ILE A 87 47.22 -14.50 -4.25
C ILE A 87 48.51 -14.09 -4.98
N ARG A 88 48.37 -13.48 -6.16
CA ARG A 88 49.47 -13.00 -7.03
C ARG A 88 49.84 -11.55 -6.77
N TRP A 89 49.21 -10.92 -5.78
CA TRP A 89 49.44 -9.54 -5.41
C TRP A 89 50.53 -9.49 -4.33
N ASP A 90 51.64 -8.80 -4.62
CA ASP A 90 52.66 -8.43 -3.62
C ASP A 90 52.10 -7.34 -2.70
N THR A 91 51.55 -7.75 -1.58
CA THR A 91 51.01 -6.87 -0.52
C THR A 91 51.42 -7.40 0.84
N GLU A 92 51.48 -6.52 1.85
CA GLU A 92 51.85 -6.92 3.21
C GLU A 92 50.93 -8.09 3.69
N PRO A 93 51.48 -9.12 4.36
CA PRO A 93 50.74 -10.33 4.73
C PRO A 93 49.45 -10.06 5.51
N ALA A 94 49.45 -9.01 6.35
CA ALA A 94 48.31 -8.60 7.15
C ALA A 94 47.14 -8.04 6.31
N PHE A 95 47.42 -7.24 5.27
CA PHE A 95 46.35 -6.75 4.38
C PHE A 95 45.77 -7.87 3.53
N ARG A 96 46.62 -8.83 3.12
CA ARG A 96 46.18 -10.01 2.38
C ARG A 96 45.24 -10.88 3.20
N SER A 97 45.55 -11.12 4.48
CA SER A 97 44.67 -11.91 5.36
C SER A 97 43.34 -11.21 5.63
N ILE A 98 43.33 -9.89 5.84
CA ILE A 98 42.10 -9.10 6.01
C ILE A 98 41.25 -9.13 4.73
N LEU A 99 41.86 -8.99 3.55
CA LEU A 99 41.15 -9.01 2.27
C LEU A 99 40.52 -10.39 2.01
N LEU A 100 41.29 -11.47 2.20
CA LEU A 100 40.79 -12.83 2.04
C LEU A 100 39.70 -13.15 3.07
N GLY A 101 39.84 -12.68 4.31
CA GLY A 101 38.79 -12.79 5.32
C GLY A 101 37.52 -12.06 4.93
N GLY A 102 37.64 -10.84 4.38
CA GLY A 102 36.51 -10.06 3.86
C GLY A 102 35.80 -10.75 2.68
N LEU A 103 36.58 -11.28 1.73
CA LEU A 103 36.05 -12.05 0.60
C LEU A 103 35.37 -13.35 1.04
N LEU A 104 35.93 -14.03 2.05
CA LEU A 104 35.32 -15.22 2.64
C LEU A 104 33.98 -14.87 3.31
N LEU A 105 33.91 -13.77 4.07
CA LEU A 105 32.64 -13.29 4.64
C LEU A 105 31.62 -12.99 3.54
N MET A 106 32.03 -12.33 2.45
CA MET A 106 31.14 -12.09 1.31
C MET A 106 30.66 -13.41 0.68
N ALA A 107 31.52 -14.41 0.53
CA ALA A 107 31.13 -15.72 0.02
C ALA A 107 30.15 -16.44 0.96
N VAL A 108 30.39 -16.40 2.27
CA VAL A 108 29.49 -16.95 3.30
C VAL A 108 28.13 -16.25 3.25
N ALA A 109 28.10 -14.93 3.07
CA ALA A 109 26.86 -14.17 2.94
C ALA A 109 26.00 -14.65 1.76
N GLU A 110 26.62 -15.06 0.64
CA GLU A 110 25.89 -15.63 -0.49
C GLU A 110 25.30 -17.01 -0.17
N VAL A 111 26.06 -17.87 0.51
CA VAL A 111 25.54 -19.18 0.95
C VAL A 111 24.36 -19.00 1.92
N VAL A 112 24.48 -18.08 2.87
CA VAL A 112 23.42 -17.77 3.85
C VAL A 112 22.20 -17.14 3.17
N GLY A 113 22.40 -16.31 2.15
CA GLY A 113 21.33 -15.74 1.33
C GLY A 113 20.56 -16.82 0.55
N LEU A 114 21.27 -17.74 -0.09
CA LEU A 114 20.67 -18.87 -0.80
C LEU A 114 19.94 -19.85 0.14
N ALA A 115 20.34 -19.92 1.42
CA ALA A 115 19.65 -20.68 2.46
C ALA A 115 18.40 -19.97 3.02
N GLY A 116 18.08 -18.75 2.56
CA GLY A 116 16.85 -18.02 2.89
C GLY A 116 16.94 -17.06 4.08
N SER A 117 18.14 -16.78 4.61
CA SER A 117 18.31 -15.85 5.74
C SER A 117 18.88 -14.50 5.30
N ASP A 118 18.04 -13.68 4.65
CA ASP A 118 18.41 -12.40 4.06
C ASP A 118 19.05 -11.40 5.04
N MET A 119 18.55 -11.36 6.27
CA MET A 119 19.03 -10.41 7.27
C MET A 119 20.41 -10.81 7.81
N ALA A 120 20.64 -12.10 8.07
CA ALA A 120 21.96 -12.60 8.46
C ALA A 120 22.96 -12.41 7.31
N ALA A 121 22.57 -12.75 6.07
CA ALA A 121 23.38 -12.51 4.89
C ALA A 121 23.79 -11.05 4.74
N SER A 122 22.86 -10.11 4.97
CA SER A 122 23.13 -8.67 4.90
C SER A 122 24.18 -8.22 5.91
N TRP A 123 24.10 -8.68 7.17
CA TRP A 123 25.09 -8.32 8.19
C TRP A 123 26.47 -8.93 7.94
N ILE A 124 26.51 -10.19 7.49
CA ILE A 124 27.77 -10.86 7.12
C ILE A 124 28.40 -10.13 5.93
N ARG A 125 27.61 -9.76 4.92
CA ARG A 125 28.06 -8.99 3.76
C ARG A 125 28.55 -7.60 4.13
N ALA A 126 27.90 -6.93 5.08
CA ALA A 126 28.36 -5.65 5.61
C ALA A 126 29.76 -5.78 6.23
N GLY A 127 29.98 -6.82 7.04
CA GLY A 127 31.29 -7.14 7.61
C GLY A 127 32.36 -7.37 6.54
N GLY A 128 32.07 -8.22 5.55
CA GLY A 128 33.00 -8.49 4.44
C GLY A 128 33.32 -7.24 3.61
N THR A 129 32.30 -6.43 3.31
CA THR A 129 32.44 -5.16 2.59
C THR A 129 33.34 -4.18 3.35
N LEU A 130 33.19 -4.11 4.67
CA LEU A 130 33.99 -3.24 5.52
C LEU A 130 35.47 -3.67 5.55
N CYS A 131 35.76 -4.97 5.63
CA CYS A 131 37.12 -5.50 5.51
C CYS A 131 37.77 -5.11 4.17
N VAL A 132 37.05 -5.29 3.05
CA VAL A 132 37.53 -4.90 1.72
C VAL A 132 37.76 -3.39 1.64
N ALA A 133 36.83 -2.57 2.16
CA ALA A 133 36.95 -1.12 2.18
C ALA A 133 38.20 -0.67 2.93
N VAL A 134 38.48 -1.23 4.11
CA VAL A 134 39.67 -0.90 4.92
C VAL A 134 40.96 -1.22 4.16
N VAL A 135 41.04 -2.37 3.48
CA VAL A 135 42.22 -2.76 2.69
C VAL A 135 42.42 -1.83 1.50
N LEU A 136 41.36 -1.39 0.82
CA LEU A 136 41.48 -0.47 -0.32
C LEU A 136 41.82 0.97 0.12
N PHE A 137 41.33 1.38 1.30
CA PHE A 137 41.50 2.74 1.79
C PHE A 137 42.87 2.99 2.41
N THR A 138 43.47 1.99 3.05
CA THR A 138 44.73 2.16 3.79
C THR A 138 45.93 2.50 2.89
N PRO A 139 46.16 1.80 1.76
CA PRO A 139 47.22 2.14 0.80
C PRO A 139 46.97 3.50 0.11
N SER A 140 45.70 3.82 -0.15
CA SER A 140 45.30 5.09 -0.78
C SER A 140 45.72 6.32 0.05
N ARG A 141 45.89 6.19 1.37
CA ARG A 141 46.35 7.28 2.23
C ARG A 141 47.84 7.64 2.08
N ARG A 142 48.65 6.74 1.51
CA ARG A 142 50.11 6.92 1.35
C ARG A 142 50.48 7.80 0.13
N SER A 143 49.53 8.14 -0.76
CA SER A 143 49.83 9.03 -1.91
C SER A 143 48.92 10.28 -1.97
N ILE A 144 49.52 11.44 -2.26
CA ILE A 144 48.82 12.73 -2.42
C ILE A 144 47.75 12.66 -3.53
N PRO A 145 48.02 12.09 -4.72
CA PRO A 145 47.02 12.02 -5.79
C PRO A 145 45.84 11.10 -5.47
N ALA A 146 46.06 10.01 -4.72
CA ALA A 146 44.97 9.13 -4.29
C ALA A 146 44.05 9.83 -3.28
N ARG A 147 44.60 10.64 -2.37
CA ARG A 147 43.77 11.44 -1.44
C ARG A 147 42.79 12.35 -2.17
N VAL A 148 43.25 13.04 -3.22
CA VAL A 148 42.40 13.95 -4.01
C VAL A 148 41.26 13.19 -4.69
N VAL A 149 41.56 12.06 -5.34
CA VAL A 149 40.54 11.23 -6.00
C VAL A 149 39.54 10.66 -4.98
N THR A 150 40.02 10.17 -3.83
CA THR A 150 39.16 9.67 -2.77
C THR A 150 38.27 10.77 -2.19
N SER A 151 38.79 11.99 -2.01
CA SER A 151 37.96 13.12 -1.55
C SER A 151 36.90 13.50 -2.58
N ALA A 152 37.22 13.49 -3.87
CA ALA A 152 36.27 13.79 -4.94
C ALA A 152 35.18 12.70 -5.07
N ALA A 153 35.56 11.43 -4.92
CA ALA A 153 34.59 10.33 -4.92
C ALA A 153 33.68 10.38 -3.68
N ALA A 154 34.24 10.70 -2.50
CA ALA A 154 33.48 10.83 -1.27
C ALA A 154 32.49 12.00 -1.33
N THR A 155 32.89 13.15 -1.86
CA THR A 155 31.98 14.31 -2.03
C THR A 155 30.88 13.99 -3.04
N LEU A 156 31.21 13.38 -4.18
CA LEU A 156 30.20 12.99 -5.17
C LEU A 156 29.19 12.01 -4.57
N LEU A 157 29.67 11.04 -3.78
CA LEU A 157 28.78 10.10 -3.09
C LEU A 157 27.86 10.76 -2.08
N LEU A 158 28.40 11.70 -1.31
CA LEU A 158 27.62 12.46 -0.34
C LEU A 158 26.53 13.28 -1.04
N VAL A 159 26.86 13.92 -2.17
CA VAL A 159 25.89 14.66 -2.98
C VAL A 159 24.82 13.74 -3.53
N VAL A 160 25.18 12.60 -4.14
CA VAL A 160 24.21 11.64 -4.68
C VAL A 160 23.29 11.09 -3.58
N LEU A 161 23.85 10.79 -2.40
CA LEU A 161 23.07 10.35 -1.25
C LEU A 161 22.09 11.42 -0.79
N ALA A 162 22.55 12.67 -0.63
CA ALA A 162 21.71 13.79 -0.23
C ALA A 162 20.57 14.03 -1.21
N VAL A 163 20.86 14.04 -2.52
CA VAL A 163 19.85 14.19 -3.58
C VAL A 163 18.86 13.03 -3.56
N SER A 164 19.34 11.78 -3.41
CA SER A 164 18.47 10.60 -3.38
C SER A 164 17.53 10.61 -2.17
N VAL A 165 18.02 11.00 -1.00
CA VAL A 165 17.22 11.13 0.23
C VAL A 165 16.19 12.26 0.07
N ALA A 166 16.60 13.41 -0.44
CA ALA A 166 15.69 14.54 -0.68
C ALA A 166 14.59 14.17 -1.68
N LEU A 167 14.95 13.54 -2.80
CA LEU A 167 14.00 13.11 -3.82
C LEU A 167 13.03 12.06 -3.28
N SER A 168 13.51 11.09 -2.49
CA SER A 168 12.68 10.08 -1.84
C SER A 168 11.63 10.71 -0.91
N ALA A 169 12.03 11.69 -0.09
CA ALA A 169 11.11 12.40 0.79
C ALA A 169 10.04 13.18 0.00
N VAL A 170 10.43 13.87 -1.08
CA VAL A 170 9.51 14.61 -1.95
C VAL A 170 8.52 13.67 -2.65
N ILE A 171 9.00 12.55 -3.21
CA ILE A 171 8.13 11.57 -3.88
C ILE A 171 7.15 10.96 -2.87
N ALA A 172 7.62 10.56 -1.68
CA ALA A 172 6.78 9.96 -0.66
C ALA A 172 5.67 10.93 -0.20
N ASN A 173 5.99 12.22 -0.01
CA ASN A 173 5.00 13.23 0.34
C ASN A 173 4.01 13.46 -0.81
N ASN A 174 4.47 13.59 -2.06
CA ASN A 174 3.58 13.75 -3.20
C ASN A 174 2.60 12.58 -3.36
N VAL A 175 3.09 11.34 -3.21
CA VAL A 175 2.24 10.14 -3.26
C VAL A 175 1.23 10.13 -2.12
N ARG A 176 1.64 10.51 -0.90
CA ARG A 176 0.74 10.61 0.26
C ARG A 176 -0.35 11.66 0.02
N ASP A 177 0.03 12.84 -0.45
CA ASP A 177 -0.91 13.93 -0.71
C ASP A 177 -1.89 13.58 -1.82
N GLU A 178 -1.42 12.91 -2.88
CA GLU A 178 -2.27 12.41 -3.95
C GLU A 178 -3.22 11.30 -3.47
N ALA A 179 -2.75 10.39 -2.62
CA ALA A 179 -3.60 9.37 -2.01
C ALA A 179 -4.69 9.99 -1.13
N LEU A 180 -4.35 10.99 -0.32
CA LEU A 180 -5.31 11.74 0.50
C LEU A 180 -6.33 12.48 -0.38
N ARG A 181 -5.88 13.17 -1.44
CA ARG A 181 -6.77 13.84 -2.40
C ARG A 181 -7.76 12.88 -3.05
N ARG A 182 -7.31 11.69 -3.47
CA ARG A 182 -8.19 10.67 -4.06
C ARG A 182 -9.22 10.14 -3.08
N VAL A 183 -8.83 9.88 -1.84
CA VAL A 183 -9.76 9.44 -0.79
C VAL A 183 -10.78 10.52 -0.48
N GLN A 184 -10.36 11.79 -0.40
CA GLN A 184 -11.27 12.92 -0.19
C GLN A 184 -12.25 13.11 -1.35
N ALA A 185 -11.78 13.05 -2.59
CA ALA A 185 -12.63 13.14 -3.77
C ALA A 185 -13.67 12.00 -3.81
N ARG A 186 -13.25 10.77 -3.52
CA ARG A 186 -14.15 9.62 -3.42
C ARG A 186 -15.19 9.80 -2.31
N ALA A 187 -14.76 10.23 -1.12
CA ALA A 187 -15.67 10.48 0.00
C ALA A 187 -16.68 11.59 -0.32
N ALA A 188 -16.28 12.63 -1.07
CA ALA A 188 -17.19 13.68 -1.52
C ALA A 188 -18.25 13.13 -2.49
N THR A 189 -17.83 12.33 -3.49
CA THR A 189 -18.78 11.68 -4.41
C THR A 189 -19.73 10.71 -3.69
N GLU A 190 -19.23 9.93 -2.73
CA GLU A 190 -20.07 9.02 -1.93
C GLU A 190 -21.09 9.81 -1.09
N ARG A 191 -20.71 10.95 -0.50
CA ARG A 191 -21.64 11.85 0.21
C ARG A 191 -22.71 12.40 -0.73
N ASP A 192 -22.33 12.90 -1.90
CA ASP A 192 -23.29 13.45 -2.86
C ASP A 192 -24.31 12.40 -3.32
N GLN A 193 -23.87 11.14 -3.48
CA GLN A 193 -24.76 10.02 -3.79
C GLN A 193 -25.71 9.70 -2.64
N VAL A 194 -25.22 9.65 -1.40
CA VAL A 194 -26.06 9.44 -0.21
C VAL A 194 -27.08 10.56 -0.05
N ASP A 195 -26.68 11.82 -0.23
CA ASP A 195 -27.59 12.96 -0.15
C ASP A 195 -28.65 12.93 -1.25
N ALA A 196 -28.26 12.58 -2.48
CA ALA A 196 -29.21 12.42 -3.59
C ALA A 196 -30.21 11.29 -3.34
N ALA A 197 -29.75 10.13 -2.86
CA ALA A 197 -30.60 9.00 -2.50
C ALA A 197 -31.55 9.35 -1.34
N THR A 198 -31.06 10.06 -0.33
CA THR A 198 -31.83 10.52 0.82
C THR A 198 -32.93 11.51 0.41
N ARG A 199 -32.62 12.49 -0.44
CA ARG A 199 -33.62 13.41 -1.02
C ARG A 199 -34.66 12.69 -1.88
N LEU A 200 -34.25 11.67 -2.63
CA LEU A 200 -35.17 10.85 -3.42
C LEU A 200 -36.10 10.04 -2.51
N ALA A 201 -35.57 9.47 -1.43
CA ALA A 201 -36.33 8.68 -0.47
C ALA A 201 -37.41 9.51 0.24
N ILE A 202 -37.10 10.74 0.71
CA ILE A 202 -38.11 11.65 1.28
C ILE A 202 -39.21 11.96 0.26
N ARG A 203 -38.83 12.34 -0.98
CA ARG A 203 -39.81 12.68 -2.01
C ARG A 203 -40.74 11.50 -2.32
N SER A 204 -40.18 10.30 -2.38
CA SER A 204 -40.92 9.06 -2.60
C SER A 204 -41.90 8.77 -1.45
N ALA A 205 -41.43 8.90 -0.21
CA ALA A 205 -42.26 8.72 0.98
C ALA A 205 -43.42 9.74 1.03
N ASN A 206 -43.16 11.01 0.72
CA ASN A 206 -44.20 12.05 0.69
C ASN A 206 -45.26 11.80 -0.39
N LEU A 207 -44.85 11.36 -1.58
CA LEU A 207 -45.78 11.01 -2.65
C LEU A 207 -46.67 9.83 -2.24
N LEU A 208 -46.06 8.78 -1.65
CA LEU A 208 -46.79 7.62 -1.15
C LEU A 208 -47.76 8.01 -0.04
N ALA A 209 -47.31 8.78 0.95
CA ALA A 209 -48.15 9.21 2.06
C ALA A 209 -49.35 10.05 1.60
N THR A 210 -49.15 10.92 0.59
CA THR A 210 -50.23 11.73 0.02
C THR A 210 -51.21 10.87 -0.80
N ALA A 211 -50.71 9.89 -1.56
CA ALA A 211 -51.55 8.98 -2.33
C ALA A 211 -52.47 8.14 -1.42
N GLU A 212 -51.90 7.53 -0.38
CA GLU A 212 -52.65 6.71 0.59
C GLU A 212 -53.64 7.55 1.42
N ALA A 213 -53.22 8.74 1.87
CA ALA A 213 -54.08 9.66 2.62
C ALA A 213 -55.34 10.05 1.83
N ASN A 214 -55.22 10.24 0.51
CA ASN A 214 -56.34 10.65 -0.34
C ASN A 214 -57.19 9.47 -0.81
N ALA A 215 -56.57 8.36 -1.19
CA ALA A 215 -57.29 7.22 -1.76
C ALA A 215 -57.98 6.35 -0.70
N ARG A 216 -57.44 6.30 0.53
CA ARG A 216 -57.81 5.30 1.54
C ARG A 216 -58.01 5.89 2.95
N ALA A 217 -58.46 7.14 3.08
CA ALA A 217 -58.59 7.85 4.36
C ALA A 217 -59.25 7.02 5.48
N ALA A 218 -60.39 6.38 5.22
CA ALA A 218 -61.10 5.57 6.22
C ALA A 218 -60.31 4.31 6.65
N LEU A 219 -59.61 3.66 5.71
CA LEU A 219 -58.79 2.48 5.98
C LEU A 219 -57.53 2.84 6.76
N VAL A 220 -56.89 3.97 6.43
CA VAL A 220 -55.72 4.50 7.15
C VAL A 220 -56.07 4.79 8.61
N THR A 221 -57.23 5.40 8.87
CA THR A 221 -57.71 5.66 10.23
C THR A 221 -58.04 4.37 10.99
N ASP A 222 -58.70 3.40 10.35
CA ASP A 222 -58.97 2.09 10.97
C ASP A 222 -57.66 1.36 11.35
N LEU A 223 -56.67 1.35 10.46
CA LEU A 223 -55.39 0.66 10.69
C LEU A 223 -54.53 1.31 11.78
N SER A 224 -54.70 2.61 12.04
CA SER A 224 -54.07 3.27 13.19
C SER A 224 -54.68 2.80 14.52
N VAL A 225 -56.00 2.60 14.57
CA VAL A 225 -56.70 2.13 15.78
C VAL A 225 -56.54 0.61 15.96
N ASN A 226 -56.66 -0.15 14.88
CA ASN A 226 -56.62 -1.62 14.82
C ASN A 226 -55.50 -2.10 13.87
N PRO A 227 -54.23 -2.12 14.30
CA PRO A 227 -53.12 -2.55 13.46
C PRO A 227 -53.27 -4.01 13.02
N ARG A 228 -53.33 -4.23 11.70
CA ARG A 228 -53.40 -5.55 11.08
C ARG A 228 -52.77 -5.51 9.68
N PRO A 229 -52.28 -6.65 9.14
CA PRO A 229 -51.87 -6.73 7.75
C PRO A 229 -53.02 -6.39 6.80
N SER A 230 -52.72 -5.72 5.68
CA SER A 230 -53.73 -5.30 4.70
C SER A 230 -53.29 -5.62 3.27
N ASP A 231 -54.04 -6.50 2.60
CA ASP A 231 -53.80 -6.85 1.19
C ASP A 231 -54.06 -5.65 0.26
N VAL A 232 -54.95 -4.74 0.66
CA VAL A 232 -55.28 -3.53 -0.12
C VAL A 232 -54.05 -2.60 -0.18
N ILE A 233 -53.42 -2.34 0.97
CA ILE A 233 -52.21 -1.51 1.01
C ILE A 233 -51.06 -2.22 0.30
N PHE A 234 -50.94 -3.56 0.43
CA PHE A 234 -49.94 -4.30 -0.32
C PHE A 234 -50.10 -4.14 -1.84
N GLN A 235 -51.34 -4.22 -2.34
CA GLN A 235 -51.63 -3.98 -3.76
C GLN A 235 -51.31 -2.55 -4.18
N ASP A 236 -51.71 -1.56 -3.38
CA ASP A 236 -51.44 -0.14 -3.66
C ASP A 236 -49.91 0.11 -3.72
N LEU A 237 -49.13 -0.42 -2.76
CA LEU A 237 -47.65 -0.39 -2.79
C LEU A 237 -47.07 -1.04 -4.05
N SER A 238 -47.63 -2.17 -4.50
CA SER A 238 -47.14 -2.87 -5.69
C SER A 238 -47.38 -2.08 -6.98
N GLN A 239 -48.52 -1.39 -7.09
CA GLN A 239 -48.86 -0.55 -8.24
C GLN A 239 -48.01 0.72 -8.26
N LEU A 240 -47.83 1.37 -7.10
CA LEU A 240 -46.96 2.52 -6.95
C LEU A 240 -45.50 2.18 -7.26
N ALA A 241 -45.01 1.03 -6.79
CA ALA A 241 -43.67 0.56 -7.11
C ALA A 241 -43.50 0.31 -8.62
N GLY A 242 -44.45 -0.36 -9.28
CA GLY A 242 -44.36 -0.64 -10.72
C GLY A 242 -44.39 0.60 -11.61
N ASN A 243 -45.08 1.68 -11.18
CA ASN A 243 -45.33 2.85 -12.01
C ASN A 243 -44.45 4.06 -11.71
N LEU A 244 -44.03 4.24 -10.44
CA LEU A 244 -43.42 5.50 -9.97
C LEU A 244 -42.04 5.33 -9.34
N PHE A 245 -41.64 4.10 -8.97
CA PHE A 245 -40.39 3.88 -8.24
C PHE A 245 -39.51 2.85 -8.94
N SER A 246 -38.31 3.27 -9.36
CA SER A 246 -37.35 2.38 -10.02
C SER A 246 -36.43 1.64 -9.05
N THR A 247 -36.43 2.01 -7.75
CA THR A 247 -35.41 1.54 -6.79
C THR A 247 -35.95 1.47 -5.37
N GLY A 248 -35.62 0.40 -4.65
CA GLY A 248 -35.81 0.26 -3.20
C GLY A 248 -37.16 -0.34 -2.79
N PRO A 249 -37.24 -1.01 -1.63
CA PRO A 249 -38.49 -1.54 -1.09
C PRO A 249 -39.33 -0.42 -0.46
N LEU A 250 -40.65 -0.56 -0.58
CA LEU A 250 -41.65 0.27 0.08
C LEU A 250 -42.21 -0.47 1.29
N ALA A 251 -42.55 0.27 2.34
CA ALA A 251 -43.19 -0.27 3.52
C ALA A 251 -44.21 0.71 4.07
N TYR A 252 -45.33 0.18 4.55
CA TYR A 252 -46.34 0.93 5.26
C TYR A 252 -46.35 0.49 6.72
N LEU A 253 -46.24 1.46 7.63
CA LEU A 253 -46.24 1.22 9.07
C LEU A 253 -47.30 2.06 9.76
N THR A 254 -47.84 1.56 10.87
CA THR A 254 -48.71 2.35 11.74
C THR A 254 -47.89 3.23 12.69
N ASP A 255 -48.57 4.16 13.36
CA ASP A 255 -48.05 5.00 14.44
C ASP A 255 -47.42 4.21 15.60
N ARG A 256 -47.85 2.95 15.78
CA ARG A 256 -47.29 2.00 16.77
C ARG A 256 -46.12 1.17 16.23
N SER A 257 -45.54 1.56 15.10
CA SER A 257 -44.45 0.83 14.43
C SER A 257 -44.82 -0.59 13.98
N PHE A 258 -46.13 -0.86 13.81
CA PHE A 258 -46.59 -2.13 13.27
C PHE A 258 -46.49 -2.12 11.74
N VAL A 259 -45.84 -3.12 11.16
CA VAL A 259 -45.69 -3.23 9.69
C VAL A 259 -46.98 -3.80 9.10
N VAL A 260 -47.68 -2.98 8.32
CA VAL A 260 -48.95 -3.37 7.68
C VAL A 260 -48.71 -4.10 6.36
N ALA A 261 -47.78 -3.58 5.55
CA ALA A 261 -47.42 -4.16 4.26
C ALA A 261 -46.01 -3.74 3.85
N THR A 262 -45.34 -4.57 3.04
CA THR A 262 -44.03 -4.27 2.42
C THR A 262 -44.02 -4.76 0.97
N PHE A 263 -43.41 -4.01 0.06
CA PHE A 263 -43.27 -4.40 -1.34
C PHE A 263 -41.87 -4.01 -1.90
N PRO A 264 -41.09 -4.95 -2.48
CA PRO A 264 -41.32 -6.40 -2.46
C PRO A 264 -41.36 -6.93 -1.03
N GLN A 265 -41.91 -8.13 -0.84
CA GLN A 265 -42.08 -8.70 0.49
C GLN A 265 -40.72 -8.85 1.18
N LEU A 266 -40.51 -8.05 2.23
CA LEU A 266 -39.28 -8.05 3.00
C LEU A 266 -39.25 -9.23 3.96
N ALA A 267 -38.06 -9.75 4.24
CA ALA A 267 -37.88 -10.71 5.33
C ALA A 267 -38.34 -10.07 6.65
N SER A 268 -39.02 -10.84 7.51
CA SER A 268 -39.61 -10.32 8.76
C SER A 268 -38.57 -9.64 9.66
N THR A 269 -37.32 -10.11 9.64
CA THR A 269 -36.20 -9.50 10.38
C THR A 269 -35.85 -8.11 9.84
N THR A 270 -35.80 -7.93 8.52
CA THR A 270 -35.54 -6.64 7.86
C THR A 270 -36.69 -5.66 8.05
N ALA A 271 -37.93 -6.15 8.00
CA ALA A 271 -39.12 -5.33 8.26
C ALA A 271 -39.16 -4.80 9.71
N THR A 272 -38.81 -5.64 10.69
CA THR A 272 -38.68 -5.22 12.10
C THR A 272 -37.51 -4.27 12.33
N GLN A 273 -36.38 -4.47 11.64
CA GLN A 273 -35.26 -3.53 11.68
C GLN A 273 -35.65 -2.16 11.10
N LEU A 274 -36.39 -2.16 9.99
CA LEU A 274 -36.88 -0.93 9.35
C LEU A 274 -37.85 -0.19 10.28
N SER A 275 -38.79 -0.89 10.93
CA SER A 275 -39.75 -0.25 11.85
C SER A 275 -39.10 0.40 13.07
N GLY A 276 -37.99 -0.16 13.56
CA GLY A 276 -37.20 0.39 14.65
C GLY A 276 -36.12 1.41 14.26
N SER A 277 -35.98 1.73 12.97
CA SER A 277 -34.92 2.59 12.46
C SER A 277 -35.01 4.03 12.98
N ALA A 278 -33.88 4.76 12.99
CA ALA A 278 -33.84 6.14 13.43
C ALA A 278 -34.82 7.07 12.67
N PRO A 279 -34.90 7.04 11.32
CA PRO A 279 -35.80 7.93 10.60
C PRO A 279 -37.29 7.66 10.88
N VAL A 280 -37.69 6.42 11.18
CA VAL A 280 -39.08 6.10 11.56
C VAL A 280 -39.39 6.69 12.93
N ARG A 281 -38.52 6.48 13.93
CA ARG A 281 -38.73 7.03 15.28
C ARG A 281 -38.76 8.56 15.28
N GLU A 282 -37.86 9.19 14.55
CA GLU A 282 -37.82 10.65 14.41
C GLU A 282 -39.05 11.19 13.69
N ALA A 283 -39.52 10.52 12.63
CA ALA A 283 -40.73 10.91 11.92
C ALA A 283 -41.97 10.80 12.81
N LEU A 284 -42.08 9.74 13.62
CA LEU A 284 -43.18 9.56 14.57
C LEU A 284 -43.17 10.62 15.70
N GLN A 285 -41.98 10.96 16.22
CA GLN A 285 -41.83 11.97 17.27
C GLN A 285 -42.11 13.39 16.77
N ALA A 286 -41.57 13.74 15.60
CA ALA A 286 -41.72 15.08 15.02
C ALA A 286 -43.04 15.25 14.26
N ASN A 287 -43.75 14.16 13.96
CA ASN A 287 -44.89 14.11 13.04
C ASN A 287 -44.59 14.81 11.70
N ASP A 288 -43.39 14.58 11.17
CA ASP A 288 -42.87 15.23 9.97
C ASP A 288 -42.01 14.26 9.17
N ALA A 289 -41.79 14.54 7.89
CA ALA A 289 -40.98 13.68 7.05
C ALA A 289 -39.52 13.68 7.51
N ARG A 290 -38.91 12.49 7.56
CA ARG A 290 -37.50 12.30 7.95
C ARG A 290 -36.84 11.28 7.03
N SER A 291 -35.53 11.36 6.96
CA SER A 291 -34.74 10.37 6.24
C SER A 291 -33.33 10.26 6.77
N ALA A 292 -32.79 9.06 6.67
CA ALA A 292 -31.41 8.79 6.98
C ALA A 292 -30.90 7.62 6.14
N PRO A 293 -29.60 7.55 5.85
CA PRO A 293 -28.98 6.32 5.40
C PRO A 293 -29.01 5.30 6.55
N GLU A 294 -29.53 4.11 6.28
CA GLU A 294 -29.63 3.01 7.23
C GLU A 294 -29.09 1.73 6.62
N VAL A 295 -28.51 0.87 7.46
CA VAL A 295 -28.06 -0.46 7.04
C VAL A 295 -29.09 -1.47 7.51
N LEU A 296 -29.88 -1.97 6.56
CA LEU A 296 -30.95 -2.94 6.82
C LEU A 296 -30.51 -4.30 6.32
N GLY A 297 -30.35 -5.26 7.24
CA GLY A 297 -29.73 -6.56 6.94
C GLY A 297 -28.30 -6.42 6.40
N ARG A 298 -28.13 -6.63 5.08
CA ARG A 298 -26.83 -6.52 4.38
C ARG A 298 -26.81 -5.42 3.31
N GLN A 299 -27.80 -4.54 3.30
CA GLN A 299 -27.94 -3.48 2.30
C GLN A 299 -27.90 -2.11 2.96
N ALA A 300 -27.13 -1.19 2.39
CA ALA A 300 -27.19 0.22 2.73
C ALA A 300 -28.29 0.87 1.89
N LEU A 301 -29.31 1.41 2.56
CA LEU A 301 -30.48 2.02 1.93
C LEU A 301 -30.67 3.44 2.46
N ALA A 302 -31.03 4.36 1.58
CA ALA A 302 -31.57 5.63 2.01
C ALA A 302 -33.04 5.44 2.38
N VAL A 303 -33.36 5.54 3.66
CA VAL A 303 -34.72 5.34 4.16
C VAL A 303 -35.38 6.70 4.32
N GLY A 304 -36.50 6.90 3.62
CA GLY A 304 -37.37 8.06 3.75
C GLY A 304 -38.70 7.67 4.36
N VAL A 305 -39.16 8.45 5.32
CA VAL A 305 -40.40 8.22 6.06
C VAL A 305 -41.21 9.50 6.04
N ALA A 306 -42.50 9.38 5.73
CA ALA A 306 -43.44 10.49 5.74
C ALA A 306 -44.72 10.07 6.48
N PRO A 307 -45.24 10.89 7.40
CA PRO A 307 -46.48 10.59 8.10
C PRO A 307 -47.68 10.71 7.14
N VAL A 308 -48.57 9.72 7.20
CA VAL A 308 -49.82 9.73 6.43
C VAL A 308 -50.86 10.53 7.21
N ARG A 309 -51.36 11.61 6.61
CA ARG A 309 -52.36 12.49 7.23
C ARG A 309 -53.68 12.34 6.48
N PRO A 310 -54.65 11.55 6.97
CA PRO A 310 -55.92 11.40 6.28
C PRO A 310 -56.61 12.76 6.15
N VAL A 311 -57.07 13.08 4.95
CA VAL A 311 -57.88 14.28 4.73
C VAL A 311 -59.24 14.02 5.37
N THR A 312 -59.51 14.65 6.51
CA THR A 312 -60.87 14.72 7.04
C THR A 312 -61.72 15.46 6.03
N ALA A 313 -62.67 14.76 5.39
CA ALA A 313 -63.69 15.42 4.60
C ALA A 313 -64.43 16.46 5.48
N PRO A 314 -64.77 17.64 4.95
CA PRO A 314 -65.57 18.64 5.67
C PRO A 314 -66.96 18.12 6.03
#